data_AF-A0A1B6M5R7-F1
#
_entry.id   AF-A0A1B6M5R7-F1
#
_cell.length_a   1.000
_cell.length_b   1.000
_cell.length_c   1.000
_cell.angle_alpha   90.00
_cell.angle_beta   90.00
_cell.angle_gamma   90.00
#
_symmetry.space_group_name_H-M   'P 1'
#
loop_
_entity.id
_entity.type
_entity.pdbx_description
1 polymer ?
#
loop_
_entity_poly.entity_id
_entity_poly.type
_entity_poly.pdbx_seq_one_letter_code
_entity_poly.pdbx_strand_id
1 'polypeptide(L)'
;FLMRVICQRSTYYSTEKKFVSLCMGLSNQLISLCTKFIDMNVMFSGKSQAAIKMFNTCIKSCRDYKTIFVRAANQGETLLARYPQIFNKVDTFIQRCQDMVEVCEAMIVFGRMDETILIEKPTFALARAAEFESVCDSIESR
;
A
#
# COMPACT_ATOMS: atom_id res chain seq x y z
N PHE A 1 5.36 8.21 22.57
CA PHE A 1 5.96 8.32 23.92
C PHE A 1 7.36 7.73 23.96
N LEU A 2 7.55 6.43 23.68
CA LEU A 2 8.86 5.75 23.77
C LEU A 2 9.97 6.40 22.91
N MET A 3 9.69 6.70 21.63
CA MET A 3 10.67 7.36 20.73
C MET A 3 11.18 8.70 21.29
N ARG A 4 10.30 9.49 21.88
CA ARG A 4 10.61 10.80 22.48
C ARG A 4 11.53 10.65 23.70
N VAL A 5 11.28 9.62 24.52
CA VAL A 5 12.13 9.26 25.67
C VAL A 5 13.51 8.78 25.22
N ILE A 6 13.58 7.96 24.16
CA ILE A 6 14.85 7.47 23.61
C ILE A 6 15.69 8.64 23.09
N CYS A 7 15.09 9.60 22.35
CA CYS A 7 15.81 10.81 21.90
C CYS A 7 16.41 11.60 23.07
N GLN A 8 15.64 11.77 24.15
CA GLN A 8 16.01 12.69 25.24
C GLN A 8 16.94 12.06 26.28
N ARG A 9 16.86 10.74 26.48
CA ARG A 9 17.51 10.07 27.61
C ARG A 9 18.53 9.01 27.21
N SER A 10 18.58 8.58 25.95
CA SER A 10 19.55 7.56 25.54
C SER A 10 20.95 8.15 25.38
N THR A 11 21.91 7.65 26.14
CA THR A 11 23.34 7.96 25.96
C THR A 11 23.90 7.38 24.65
N TYR A 12 23.28 6.32 24.12
CA TYR A 12 23.70 5.64 22.90
C TYR A 12 23.06 6.22 21.63
N TYR A 13 21.79 6.64 21.68
CA TYR A 13 21.06 7.23 20.54
C TYR A 13 20.94 8.76 20.60
N SER A 14 21.68 9.42 21.50
CA SER A 14 21.69 10.88 21.69
C SER A 14 22.13 11.68 20.47
N THR A 15 22.83 11.04 19.52
CA THR A 15 23.25 11.67 18.26
C THR A 15 22.17 11.51 17.20
N GLU A 16 21.88 12.61 16.51
CA GLU A 16 20.87 12.69 15.45
C GLU A 16 21.01 11.55 14.43
N LYS A 17 22.24 11.25 13.98
CA LYS A 17 22.52 10.13 13.04
C LYS A 17 22.08 8.76 13.54
N LYS A 18 22.30 8.46 14.83
CA LYS A 18 21.91 7.16 15.41
C LYS A 18 20.41 7.07 15.61
N PHE A 19 19.76 8.18 15.99
CA PHE A 19 18.32 8.26 16.03
C PHE A 19 17.69 8.05 14.65
N VAL A 20 18.22 8.70 13.60
CA VAL A 20 17.79 8.49 12.22
C VAL A 20 17.92 7.03 11.80
N SER A 21 19.04 6.37 12.14
CA SER A 21 19.25 4.94 11.88
C SER A 21 18.20 4.06 12.57
N LEU A 22 17.86 4.33 13.83
CA LEU A 22 16.79 3.64 14.55
C LEU A 22 15.43 3.82 13.83
N CYS A 23 15.12 5.03 13.37
CA CYS A 23 13.87 5.33 12.67
C CYS A 23 13.79 4.59 11.33
N MET A 24 14.89 4.53 10.58
CA MET A 24 14.95 3.71 9.35
C MET A 24 14.76 2.22 9.66
N GLY A 25 15.33 1.73 10.76
CA GLY A 25 15.12 0.36 11.23
C GLY A 25 13.64 0.06 11.51
N LEU A 26 12.95 0.98 12.19
CA LEU A 26 11.52 0.87 12.45
C LEU A 26 10.69 0.91 11.16
N SER A 27 10.99 1.84 10.25
CA SER A 27 10.36 1.92 8.92
C SER A 27 10.50 0.59 8.16
N ASN A 28 11.69 -0.04 8.17
CA ASN A 28 11.90 -1.33 7.53
C ASN A 28 11.08 -2.45 8.18
N GLN A 29 10.97 -2.46 9.51
CA GLN A 29 10.16 -3.46 10.22
C GLN A 29 8.67 -3.31 9.93
N LEU A 30 8.18 -2.08 9.85
CA LEU A 30 6.80 -1.81 9.44
C LEU A 30 6.51 -2.37 8.05
N ILE A 31 7.40 -2.11 7.08
CA ILE A 31 7.28 -2.65 5.72
C ILE A 31 7.30 -4.18 5.76
N SER A 32 8.20 -4.80 6.53
CA SER A 32 8.26 -6.26 6.66
C SER A 32 6.96 -6.86 7.21
N LEU A 33 6.34 -6.21 8.21
CA LEU A 33 5.04 -6.63 8.73
C LEU A 33 3.93 -6.50 7.69
N CYS A 34 3.87 -5.37 6.97
CA CYS A 34 2.91 -5.19 5.88
C CYS A 34 3.09 -6.25 4.78
N THR A 35 4.32 -6.54 4.36
CA THR A 35 4.60 -7.56 3.36
C THR A 35 4.18 -8.96 3.80
N LYS A 36 4.35 -9.31 5.09
CA LYS A 36 3.87 -10.59 5.63
C LYS A 36 2.36 -10.68 5.73
N PHE A 37 1.69 -9.54 5.91
CA PHE A 37 0.23 -9.45 5.94
C PHE A 37 -0.38 -9.58 4.54
N ILE A 38 0.31 -9.12 3.50
CA ILE A 38 -0.14 -9.23 2.11
C ILE A 38 -0.01 -10.68 1.65
N ASP A 39 -1.14 -11.27 1.25
CA ASP A 39 -1.22 -12.58 0.60
C ASP A 39 -1.52 -12.38 -0.89
N MET A 40 -0.49 -12.57 -1.71
CA MET A 40 -0.61 -12.44 -3.17
C MET A 40 -1.50 -13.52 -3.78
N ASN A 41 -1.67 -14.68 -3.12
CA ASN A 41 -2.56 -15.74 -3.62
C ASN A 41 -4.02 -15.29 -3.62
N VAL A 42 -4.42 -14.46 -2.65
CA VAL A 42 -5.77 -13.86 -2.60
C VAL A 42 -6.02 -13.05 -3.87
N MET A 43 -5.06 -12.20 -4.27
CA MET A 43 -5.17 -11.39 -5.49
C MET A 43 -5.26 -12.28 -6.75
N PHE A 44 -4.34 -13.23 -6.91
CA PHE A 44 -4.34 -14.12 -8.10
C PHE A 44 -5.54 -15.07 -8.17
N SER A 45 -6.27 -15.27 -7.06
CA SER A 45 -7.50 -16.08 -7.04
C SER A 45 -8.75 -15.33 -7.50
N GLY A 46 -8.62 -14.08 -7.97
CA GLY A 46 -9.76 -13.25 -8.41
C GLY A 46 -10.54 -12.59 -7.27
N LYS A 47 -10.01 -12.64 -6.03
CA LYS A 47 -10.60 -11.96 -4.85
C LYS A 47 -10.10 -10.52 -4.74
N SER A 48 -10.44 -9.72 -5.75
CA SER A 48 -9.90 -8.36 -5.92
C SER A 48 -10.32 -7.43 -4.78
N GLN A 49 -11.55 -7.56 -4.23
CA GLN A 49 -12.01 -6.70 -3.13
C GLN A 49 -11.23 -6.97 -1.84
N ALA A 50 -10.97 -8.24 -1.52
CA ALA A 50 -10.16 -8.63 -0.38
C ALA A 50 -8.72 -8.12 -0.53
N ALA A 51 -8.12 -8.27 -1.71
CA ALA A 51 -6.78 -7.75 -2.00
C ALA A 51 -6.70 -6.22 -1.83
N ILE A 52 -7.67 -5.46 -2.35
CA ILE A 52 -7.78 -4.00 -2.18
C ILE A 52 -7.83 -3.62 -0.70
N LYS A 53 -8.63 -4.32 0.11
CA LYS A 53 -8.72 -4.08 1.56
C LYS A 53 -7.37 -4.32 2.25
N MET A 54 -6.63 -5.35 1.85
CA MET A 54 -5.32 -5.66 2.42
C MET A 54 -4.30 -4.55 2.10
N PHE A 55 -4.18 -4.15 0.83
CA PHE A 55 -3.28 -3.06 0.43
C PHE A 55 -3.65 -1.73 1.09
N ASN A 56 -4.93 -1.39 1.17
CA ASN A 56 -5.40 -0.17 1.85
C ASN A 56 -5.10 -0.19 3.35
N THR A 57 -5.19 -1.35 3.99
CA THR A 57 -4.80 -1.52 5.41
C THR A 57 -3.30 -1.24 5.61
N CYS A 58 -2.45 -1.75 4.71
CA CYS A 58 -1.02 -1.47 4.73
C CYS A 58 -0.71 0.02 4.48
N ILE A 59 -1.35 0.63 3.47
CA ILE A 59 -1.21 2.06 3.17
C ILE A 59 -1.59 2.91 4.38
N LYS A 60 -2.74 2.61 5.01
CA LYS A 60 -3.21 3.30 6.20
C LYS A 60 -2.20 3.18 7.35
N SER A 61 -1.70 1.97 7.61
CA SER A 61 -0.70 1.72 8.66
C SER A 61 0.59 2.53 8.44
N CYS A 62 1.06 2.62 7.19
CA CYS A 62 2.21 3.43 6.83
C CYS A 62 1.97 4.93 6.99
N ARG A 63 0.78 5.43 6.61
CA ARG A 63 0.40 6.84 6.80
C ARG A 63 0.26 7.19 8.28
N ASP A 64 -0.39 6.34 9.06
CA ASP A 64 -0.56 6.51 10.50
C ASP A 64 0.81 6.55 11.21
N TYR A 65 1.75 5.67 10.81
CA TYR A 65 3.13 5.71 11.28
C TYR A 65 3.80 7.06 11.02
N LYS A 66 3.71 7.59 9.79
CA LYS A 66 4.27 8.90 9.45
C LYS A 66 3.69 10.01 10.32
N THR A 67 2.36 10.03 10.51
CA THR A 67 1.68 11.02 11.35
C THR A 67 2.11 10.93 12.81
N ILE A 68 2.18 9.72 13.37
CA ILE A 68 2.61 9.49 14.75
C ILE A 68 4.07 9.92 14.93
N PHE A 69 4.93 9.61 13.97
CA PHE A 69 6.35 9.99 14.00
C PHE A 69 6.52 11.51 14.06
N VAL A 70 5.88 12.25 13.15
CA VAL A 70 5.96 13.71 13.09
C VAL A 70 5.49 14.35 14.40
N ARG A 71 4.40 13.84 14.99
CA ARG A 71 3.87 14.31 16.27
C ARG A 71 4.76 13.96 17.46
N ALA A 72 5.42 12.80 17.42
CA ALA A 72 6.21 12.28 18.53
C ALA A 72 7.64 12.82 18.57
N ALA A 73 8.25 13.10 17.41
CA ALA A 73 9.57 13.72 17.34
C ALA A 73 9.45 15.23 17.60
N ASN A 74 10.18 15.75 18.58
CA ASN A 74 10.32 17.21 18.72
C ASN A 74 10.96 17.74 17.44
N GLN A 75 10.33 18.71 16.77
CA GLN A 75 10.76 19.20 15.46
C GLN A 75 10.80 18.10 14.36
N GLY A 76 9.85 17.16 14.39
CA GLY A 76 9.78 16.06 13.42
C GLY A 76 9.84 16.50 11.95
N GLU A 77 9.21 17.62 11.60
CA GLU A 77 9.29 18.22 10.26
C GLU A 77 10.70 18.70 9.91
N THR A 78 11.38 19.38 10.83
CA THR A 78 12.76 19.85 10.63
C THR A 78 13.74 18.69 10.50
N LEU A 79 13.52 17.61 11.25
CA LEU A 79 14.32 16.38 11.15
C LEU A 79 14.08 15.71 9.80
N LEU A 80 12.83 15.60 9.34
CA LEU A 80 12.51 15.01 8.04
C LEU A 80 13.06 15.82 6.87
N ALA A 81 13.06 17.16 6.96
CA ALA A 81 13.70 18.01 5.97
C ALA A 81 15.20 17.74 5.84
N ARG A 82 15.88 17.38 6.94
CA ARG A 82 17.30 16.97 6.93
C ARG A 82 17.53 15.50 6.57
N TYR A 83 16.59 14.62 6.91
CA TYR A 83 16.72 13.17 6.76
C TYR A 83 15.49 12.56 6.08
N PRO A 84 15.24 12.88 4.79
CA PRO A 84 14.09 12.34 4.05
C PRO A 84 14.15 10.80 3.94
N GLN A 85 15.34 10.20 3.99
CA GLN A 85 15.55 8.75 3.92
C GLN A 85 14.83 7.95 5.02
N ILE A 86 14.36 8.59 6.10
CA ILE A 86 13.53 7.94 7.13
C ILE A 86 12.24 7.38 6.50
N PHE A 87 11.64 8.11 5.56
CA PHE A 87 10.38 7.76 4.92
C PHE A 87 10.48 7.35 3.46
N ASN A 88 11.59 7.60 2.76
CA ASN A 88 11.72 7.23 1.34
C ASN A 88 11.25 5.79 1.04
N LYS A 89 11.69 4.80 1.83
CA LYS A 89 11.28 3.40 1.65
C LYS A 89 9.80 3.18 1.94
N VAL A 90 9.24 3.87 2.94
CA VAL A 90 7.81 3.80 3.28
C VAL A 90 6.99 4.41 2.16
N ASP A 91 7.42 5.53 1.60
CA ASP A 91 6.72 6.22 0.52
C ASP A 91 6.75 5.41 -0.77
N THR A 92 7.91 4.81 -1.11
CA THR A 92 7.98 3.84 -2.22
C THR A 92 7.07 2.64 -1.99
N PHE A 93 6.99 2.13 -0.76
CA PHE A 93 6.11 1.01 -0.45
C PHE A 93 4.62 1.39 -0.54
N ILE A 94 4.24 2.59 -0.07
CA ILE A 94 2.88 3.13 -0.23
C ILE A 94 2.53 3.23 -1.70
N GLN A 95 3.40 3.80 -2.53
CA GLN A 95 3.15 3.94 -3.97
C GLN A 95 2.92 2.57 -4.61
N ARG A 96 3.79 1.58 -4.34
CA ARG A 96 3.62 0.22 -4.85
C ARG A 96 2.30 -0.43 -4.41
N CYS A 97 1.86 -0.18 -3.18
CA CYS A 97 0.56 -0.67 -2.73
C CYS A 97 -0.60 0.01 -3.49
N GLN A 98 -0.48 1.30 -3.80
CA GLN A 98 -1.46 2.02 -4.61
C GLN A 98 -1.49 1.48 -6.04
N ASP A 99 -0.34 1.26 -6.66
CA ASP A 99 -0.24 0.64 -7.98
C ASP A 99 -0.95 -0.74 -7.99
N MET A 100 -0.79 -1.53 -6.93
CA MET A 100 -1.49 -2.82 -6.80
C MET A 100 -3.00 -2.69 -6.57
N VAL A 101 -3.46 -1.62 -5.90
CA VAL A 101 -4.91 -1.32 -5.80
C VAL A 101 -5.47 -1.02 -7.18
N GLU A 102 -4.79 -0.21 -7.98
CA GLU A 102 -5.20 0.11 -9.37
C GLU A 102 -5.27 -1.16 -10.23
N VAL A 103 -4.31 -2.09 -10.07
CA VAL A 103 -4.37 -3.40 -10.75
C VAL A 103 -5.62 -4.18 -10.33
N CYS A 104 -5.94 -4.24 -9.03
CA CYS A 104 -7.13 -4.95 -8.56
C CYS A 104 -8.42 -4.29 -9.08
N GLU A 105 -8.47 -2.96 -9.16
CA GLU A 105 -9.60 -2.23 -9.74
C GLU A 105 -9.75 -2.54 -11.23
N ALA A 106 -8.64 -2.62 -11.98
CA ALA A 106 -8.67 -3.05 -13.37
C ALA A 106 -9.15 -4.50 -13.52
N MET A 107 -8.77 -5.41 -12.62
CA MET A 107 -9.28 -6.79 -12.60
C MET A 107 -10.80 -6.86 -12.39
N ILE A 108 -11.36 -5.98 -11.55
CA ILE A 108 -12.81 -5.87 -11.34
C ILE A 108 -13.49 -5.35 -12.62
N VAL A 109 -12.97 -4.26 -13.20
CA VAL A 109 -13.62 -3.60 -14.35
C VAL A 109 -13.52 -4.44 -15.61
N PHE A 110 -12.33 -4.96 -15.94
CA PHE A 110 -12.08 -5.64 -17.21
C PHE A 110 -12.18 -7.16 -17.11
N GLY A 111 -11.81 -7.72 -15.96
CA GLY A 111 -11.87 -9.17 -15.71
C GLY A 111 -13.16 -9.63 -15.04
N ARG A 112 -14.03 -8.69 -14.62
CA ARG A 112 -15.22 -8.97 -13.78
C ARG A 112 -14.89 -9.82 -12.55
N MET A 113 -13.68 -9.65 -12.01
CA MET A 113 -13.16 -10.40 -10.87
C MET A 113 -13.53 -9.71 -9.56
N ASP A 114 -14.81 -9.78 -9.20
CA ASP A 114 -15.32 -9.31 -7.92
C ASP A 114 -15.98 -10.47 -7.17
N GLU A 115 -15.51 -10.75 -5.97
CA GLU A 115 -16.06 -11.84 -5.15
C GLU A 115 -17.33 -11.46 -4.37
N THR A 116 -17.73 -10.19 -4.40
CA THR A 116 -18.85 -9.63 -3.63
C THR A 116 -20.10 -9.39 -4.48
N ILE A 117 -19.91 -9.11 -5.77
CA ILE A 117 -21.00 -8.87 -6.72
C ILE A 117 -20.78 -9.64 -8.01
N LEU A 118 -21.87 -10.08 -8.62
CA LEU A 118 -21.85 -10.58 -9.99
C LEU A 118 -21.92 -9.38 -10.94
N ILE A 119 -20.88 -9.18 -11.75
CA ILE A 119 -20.87 -8.15 -12.78
C ILE A 119 -21.40 -8.78 -14.07
N GLU A 120 -22.48 -8.22 -14.62
CA GLU A 120 -23.08 -8.73 -15.86
C GLU A 120 -22.18 -8.48 -17.07
N LYS A 121 -22.33 -9.33 -18.10
CA LYS A 121 -21.67 -9.13 -19.39
C LYS A 121 -22.17 -7.85 -20.05
N PRO A 122 -21.28 -7.06 -20.68
CA PRO A 122 -21.72 -5.92 -21.46
C PRO A 122 -22.55 -6.40 -22.65
N THR A 123 -23.75 -5.88 -22.82
CA THR A 123 -24.60 -6.14 -23.98
C THR A 123 -24.59 -4.95 -24.92
N PHE A 124 -24.42 -5.18 -26.21
CA PHE A 124 -24.41 -4.10 -27.20
C PHE A 124 -25.64 -4.19 -28.10
N ALA A 125 -26.28 -3.05 -28.40
CA ALA A 125 -27.47 -3.01 -29.27
C ALA A 125 -27.13 -2.80 -30.77
N LEU A 126 -25.86 -2.93 -31.14
CA LEU A 126 -25.34 -2.58 -32.47
C LEU A 126 -25.30 -3.79 -33.40
N ALA A 127 -25.28 -3.55 -34.72
CA ALA A 127 -25.23 -4.62 -35.73
C ALA A 127 -24.04 -5.58 -35.58
N ARG A 128 -22.97 -5.14 -34.91
CA ARG A 128 -21.75 -5.93 -34.60
C ARG A 128 -21.66 -6.36 -33.13
N ALA A 129 -22.77 -6.36 -32.39
CA ALA A 129 -22.79 -6.66 -30.95
C ALA A 129 -22.07 -7.96 -30.59
N ALA A 130 -22.39 -9.05 -31.29
CA ALA A 130 -21.77 -10.36 -31.04
C ALA A 130 -20.24 -10.35 -31.21
N GLU A 131 -19.70 -9.54 -32.14
CA GLU A 131 -18.25 -9.41 -32.31
C GLU A 131 -17.62 -8.70 -31.11
N PHE A 132 -18.23 -7.62 -30.61
CA PHE A 132 -17.73 -6.89 -29.44
C PHE A 132 -17.83 -7.73 -28.16
N GLU A 133 -18.93 -8.44 -27.96
CA GLU A 133 -19.13 -9.35 -26.82
C GLU A 133 -18.08 -10.48 -26.85
N SER A 134 -17.81 -11.05 -28.03
CA SER A 134 -16.74 -12.05 -28.19
C SER A 134 -15.34 -11.51 -27.89
N VAL A 135 -15.08 -10.23 -28.15
CA VAL A 135 -13.81 -9.59 -27.78
C VAL A 135 -13.71 -9.42 -26.27
N CYS A 136 -14.79 -9.03 -25.58
CA CYS A 136 -14.83 -8.97 -24.12
C CYS A 136 -14.53 -10.34 -23.50
N ASP A 137 -15.18 -11.40 -23.99
CA ASP A 137 -14.93 -12.77 -23.53
C ASP A 137 -13.47 -13.22 -23.76
N SER A 138 -12.85 -12.75 -24.86
CA SER A 138 -11.43 -13.03 -25.15
C SER A 138 -10.46 -12.30 -24.21
N ILE A 139 -10.84 -11.12 -23.71
CA ILE A 139 -10.03 -10.34 -22.76
C ILE A 139 -10.03 -11.01 -21.37
N GLU A 140 -11.15 -11.59 -20.97
CA GLU A 140 -11.31 -12.17 -19.63
C GLU A 140 -10.81 -13.61 -19.50
N SER A 141 -10.74 -14.33 -20.62
CA SER A 141 -10.29 -15.72 -20.68
C SER A 141 -8.76 -15.87 -20.76
N ARG A 142 -8.02 -14.76 -20.80
CA ARG A 142 -6.55 -14.71 -20.85
C ARG A 142 -5.93 -14.55 -19.47
#